data_AF-A0A944R044-F1
#
_entry.id   AF-A0A944R044-F1
#
_cell.length_a   1.000
_cell.length_b   1.000
_cell.length_c   1.000
_cell.angle_alpha   90.00
_cell.angle_beta   90.00
_cell.angle_gamma   90.00
#
_symmetry.space_group_name_H-M   'P 1'
#
loop_
_entity.id
_entity.type
_entity.pdbx_description
1 polymer ?
#
loop_
_entity_poly.entity_id
_entity_poly.type
_entity_poly.pdbx_seq_one_letter_code
_entity_poly.pdbx_strand_id
1 'polypeptide(L)'
;MKKHAPNILTIFRVLLVPVFIWLTITNHPFYWATAVFIVASITDYFDGLLARKFKVISNFGKIMDPLADKFLIISALFVLSLKLDYIHLSIVIIIIFREIIITILRGYYARKNIFIAANIWGKLKTIFQLTGIIFCLLFTTAKNYISFPRNIENSINFSIQAFFWIVAIITILSGLNYFITKQK
;
A
#
# COMPACT_ATOMS: atom_id res chain seq x y z
N MET A 1 12.73 1.96 -28.06
CA MET A 1 12.00 2.69 -26.99
C MET A 1 11.04 1.85 -26.15
N LYS A 2 10.24 0.89 -26.68
CA LYS A 2 9.26 0.10 -25.90
C LYS A 2 9.82 -0.78 -24.75
N LYS A 3 11.12 -1.08 -24.73
CA LYS A 3 11.78 -1.88 -23.68
C LYS A 3 12.08 -1.13 -22.37
N HIS A 4 12.04 0.21 -22.36
CA HIS A 4 12.39 1.00 -21.15
C HIS A 4 11.19 1.62 -20.45
N ALA A 5 10.00 1.57 -21.04
CA ALA A 5 8.79 2.14 -20.47
C ALA A 5 8.46 1.60 -19.05
N PRO A 6 8.62 0.29 -18.76
CA PRO A 6 8.40 -0.23 -17.40
C PRO A 6 9.33 0.41 -16.37
N ASN A 7 10.63 0.43 -16.65
CA ASN A 7 11.63 1.01 -15.73
C ASN A 7 11.42 2.51 -15.49
N ILE A 8 10.94 3.25 -16.49
CA ILE A 8 10.64 4.68 -16.33
C ILE A 8 9.47 4.87 -15.37
N LEU A 9 8.43 4.02 -15.45
CA LEU A 9 7.30 4.03 -14.52
C LEU A 9 7.74 3.66 -13.10
N THR A 10 8.60 2.65 -12.94
CA THR A 10 9.21 2.29 -11.65
C THR A 10 9.96 3.47 -11.04
N ILE A 11 10.89 4.09 -11.80
CA ILE A 11 11.70 5.22 -11.33
C ILE A 11 10.81 6.39 -10.95
N PHE A 12 9.80 6.68 -11.78
CA PHE A 12 8.82 7.71 -11.50
C PHE A 12 8.10 7.45 -10.16
N ARG A 13 7.62 6.23 -9.92
CA ARG A 13 6.97 5.88 -8.64
C ARG A 13 7.92 6.00 -7.45
N VAL A 14 9.16 5.53 -7.59
CA VAL A 14 10.19 5.66 -6.55
C VAL A 14 10.40 7.14 -6.18
N LEU A 15 10.35 8.05 -7.15
CA LEU A 15 10.42 9.50 -6.91
C LEU A 15 9.14 10.08 -6.31
N LEU A 16 7.96 9.51 -6.61
CA LEU A 16 6.69 9.96 -6.02
C LEU A 16 6.57 9.64 -4.53
N VAL A 17 7.20 8.57 -4.03
CA VAL A 17 7.18 8.22 -2.59
C VAL A 17 7.72 9.35 -1.68
N PRO A 18 8.95 9.88 -1.87
CA PRO A 18 9.44 10.98 -1.06
C PRO A 18 8.63 12.27 -1.27
N VAL A 19 8.10 12.50 -2.48
CA VAL A 19 7.20 13.65 -2.74
C VAL A 19 5.91 13.52 -1.92
N PHE A 20 5.29 12.33 -1.88
CA PHE A 20 4.12 12.05 -1.04
C PHE A 20 4.43 12.34 0.43
N ILE A 21 5.53 11.79 0.94
CA ILE A 21 5.96 11.99 2.33
C ILE A 21 6.16 13.49 2.62
N TRP A 22 6.90 14.19 1.76
CA TRP A 22 7.14 15.63 1.90
C TRP A 22 5.84 16.43 1.95
N LEU A 23 4.92 16.22 0.99
CA LEU A 23 3.61 16.87 0.96
C LEU A 23 2.79 16.60 2.24
N THR A 24 2.87 15.38 2.77
CA THR A 24 2.16 15.02 4.01
C THR A 24 2.84 15.56 5.26
N ILE A 25 4.11 15.94 5.26
CA ILE A 25 4.79 16.49 6.44
C ILE A 25 4.69 18.02 6.48
N THR A 26 4.85 18.70 5.34
CA THR A 26 4.93 20.18 5.28
C THR A 26 3.59 20.91 5.34
N ASN A 27 2.51 20.22 5.74
CA ASN A 27 1.15 20.77 5.84
C ASN A 27 0.64 21.42 4.54
N HIS A 28 1.14 20.99 3.38
CA HIS A 28 0.50 21.33 2.11
C HIS A 28 -0.94 20.79 2.07
N PRO A 29 -1.81 21.38 1.24
CA PRO A 29 -3.16 20.87 1.06
C PRO A 29 -3.15 19.38 0.68
N PHE A 30 -3.94 18.58 1.41
CA PHE A 30 -3.98 17.13 1.26
C PHE A 30 -4.40 16.66 -0.14
N TYR A 31 -5.02 17.50 -0.96
CA TYR A 31 -5.35 17.14 -2.35
C TYR A 31 -4.11 16.83 -3.19
N TRP A 32 -2.97 17.50 -2.93
CA TRP A 32 -1.70 17.19 -3.60
C TRP A 32 -1.18 15.80 -3.20
N ALA A 33 -1.16 15.51 -1.90
CA ALA A 33 -0.74 14.20 -1.40
C ALA A 33 -1.67 13.08 -1.90
N THR A 34 -2.97 13.34 -1.94
CA THR A 34 -3.99 12.41 -2.46
C THR A 34 -3.77 12.13 -3.94
N ALA A 35 -3.55 13.17 -4.75
CA ALA A 35 -3.27 13.03 -6.18
C ALA A 35 -1.99 12.21 -6.42
N VAL A 36 -0.90 12.51 -5.70
CA VAL A 36 0.35 11.76 -5.80
C VAL A 36 0.16 10.30 -5.43
N PHE A 37 -0.55 10.00 -4.33
CA PHE A 37 -0.81 8.63 -3.90
C PHE A 37 -1.62 7.83 -4.94
N ILE A 38 -2.67 8.44 -5.50
CA ILE A 38 -3.51 7.82 -6.54
C ILE A 38 -2.68 7.57 -7.80
N VAL A 39 -1.91 8.54 -8.28
CA VAL A 39 -1.04 8.39 -9.46
C VAL A 39 0.01 7.31 -9.23
N ALA A 40 0.64 7.27 -8.06
CA ALA A 40 1.62 6.24 -7.71
C ALA A 40 0.99 4.83 -7.68
N SER A 41 -0.23 4.70 -7.15
CA SER A 41 -0.95 3.42 -7.09
C SER A 41 -1.43 2.95 -8.47
N ILE A 42 -1.89 3.88 -9.32
CA ILE A 42 -2.34 3.56 -10.69
C ILE A 42 -1.15 3.18 -11.58
N THR A 43 -0.04 3.89 -11.47
CA THR A 43 1.17 3.58 -12.25
C THR A 43 1.73 2.19 -11.93
N ASP A 44 1.57 1.68 -10.71
CA ASP A 44 1.87 0.27 -10.39
C ASP A 44 1.05 -0.74 -11.17
N TYR A 45 -0.26 -0.53 -11.18
CA TYR A 45 -1.15 -1.41 -11.91
C TYR A 45 -0.81 -1.45 -13.41
N PHE A 46 -0.54 -0.29 -14.01
CA PHE A 46 -0.18 -0.20 -15.42
C PHE A 46 1.20 -0.79 -15.74
N ASP A 47 2.20 -0.58 -14.89
CA ASP A 47 3.53 -1.16 -15.10
C ASP A 47 3.48 -2.69 -15.06
N GLY A 48 2.76 -3.25 -14.09
CA GLY A 48 2.53 -4.68 -14.00
C GLY A 48 1.77 -5.26 -15.20
N LEU A 49 0.87 -4.49 -15.84
CA LEU A 49 0.18 -4.89 -17.07
C LEU A 49 1.11 -4.82 -18.30
N LEU A 50 1.87 -3.73 -18.43
CA LEU A 50 2.79 -3.50 -19.54
C LEU A 50 3.94 -4.51 -19.53
N ALA A 51 4.54 -4.78 -18.38
CA ALA A 51 5.61 -5.77 -18.24
C ALA A 51 5.15 -7.18 -18.64
N ARG A 52 3.91 -7.57 -18.26
CA ARG A 52 3.29 -8.85 -18.67
C ARG A 52 3.01 -8.90 -20.17
N LYS A 53 2.48 -7.81 -20.75
CA LYS A 53 2.13 -7.73 -22.17
C LYS A 53 3.35 -7.74 -23.09
N PHE A 54 4.43 -7.07 -22.69
CA PHE A 54 5.63 -6.94 -23.51
C PHE A 54 6.72 -7.99 -23.21
N LYS A 55 6.53 -8.86 -22.20
CA LYS A 55 7.53 -9.83 -21.70
C LYS A 55 8.90 -9.19 -21.42
N VAL A 56 8.92 -7.88 -21.12
CA VAL A 56 10.14 -7.15 -20.79
C VAL A 56 10.24 -7.14 -19.28
N ILE A 57 11.11 -8.00 -18.77
CA ILE A 57 11.35 -8.14 -17.33
C ILE A 57 12.77 -7.64 -17.08
N SER A 58 12.90 -6.48 -16.42
CA SER A 58 14.21 -5.96 -16.01
C SER A 58 14.53 -6.41 -14.58
N ASN A 59 15.82 -6.62 -14.29
CA ASN A 59 16.27 -6.96 -12.93
C ASN A 59 16.09 -5.79 -11.95
N PHE A 60 16.14 -4.54 -12.46
CA PHE A 60 15.95 -3.34 -11.66
C PHE A 60 14.49 -3.20 -11.20
N GLY A 61 13.52 -3.26 -12.12
CA GLY A 61 12.08 -3.15 -11.81
C GLY A 61 11.63 -4.23 -10.83
N LYS A 62 12.06 -5.49 -11.06
CA LYS A 62 11.82 -6.63 -10.15
C LYS A 62 12.14 -6.37 -8.68
N ILE A 63 13.14 -5.54 -8.39
CA ILE A 63 13.58 -5.22 -7.02
C ILE A 63 12.94 -3.92 -6.55
N MET A 64 12.87 -2.92 -7.41
CA MET A 64 12.41 -1.58 -7.05
C MET A 64 10.89 -1.45 -6.96
N ASP A 65 10.11 -2.15 -7.79
CA ASP A 65 8.64 -2.09 -7.72
C ASP A 65 8.13 -2.55 -6.35
N PRO A 66 8.50 -3.76 -5.85
CA PRO A 66 8.01 -4.23 -4.55
C PRO A 66 8.56 -3.42 -3.38
N LEU A 67 9.65 -2.67 -3.58
CA LEU A 67 10.23 -1.80 -2.58
C LEU A 67 9.44 -0.48 -2.50
N ALA A 68 9.24 0.18 -3.64
CA ALA A 68 8.50 1.43 -3.76
C ALA A 68 7.06 1.28 -3.25
N ASP A 69 6.39 0.18 -3.61
CA ASP A 69 5.01 -0.09 -3.17
C ASP A 69 4.89 -0.18 -1.66
N LYS A 70 5.82 -0.91 -1.01
CA LYS A 70 5.81 -1.03 0.46
C LYS A 70 6.08 0.31 1.11
N PHE A 71 7.06 1.08 0.64
CA PHE A 71 7.33 2.39 1.22
C PHE A 71 6.16 3.35 1.05
N LEU A 72 5.48 3.35 -0.11
CA LEU A 72 4.29 4.16 -0.34
C LEU A 72 3.17 3.80 0.64
N ILE A 73 2.86 2.50 0.77
CA ILE A 73 1.79 2.02 1.64
C ILE A 73 2.11 2.26 3.12
N ILE A 74 3.35 1.98 3.54
CA ILE A 74 3.80 2.15 4.93
C ILE A 74 3.78 3.63 5.31
N SER A 75 4.31 4.51 4.45
CA SER A 75 4.28 5.95 4.70
C SER A 75 2.84 6.47 4.82
N ALA A 76 1.94 6.03 3.95
CA ALA A 76 0.53 6.42 4.04
C ALA A 76 -0.12 5.92 5.35
N LEU A 77 0.10 4.66 5.76
CA LEU A 77 -0.41 4.17 7.05
C LEU A 77 0.10 4.99 8.24
N PHE A 78 1.37 5.39 8.24
CA PHE A 78 1.90 6.27 9.28
C PHE A 78 1.25 7.65 9.27
N VAL A 79 0.98 8.23 8.10
CA VAL A 79 0.24 9.50 7.99
C VAL A 79 -1.17 9.35 8.54
N LEU A 80 -1.88 8.28 8.18
CA LEU A 80 -3.23 7.99 8.67
C LEU A 80 -3.26 7.82 10.20
N SER A 81 -2.20 7.28 10.80
CA SER A 81 -2.14 7.04 12.24
C SER A 81 -1.61 8.24 13.03
N LEU A 82 -0.40 8.71 12.72
CA LEU A 82 0.30 9.71 13.52
C LEU A 82 -0.12 11.14 13.24
N LYS A 83 -0.52 11.45 12.00
CA LYS A 83 -0.88 12.80 11.59
C LYS A 83 -2.39 13.04 11.59
N LEU A 84 -3.14 12.06 11.08
CA LEU A 84 -4.60 12.19 10.91
C LEU A 84 -5.42 11.56 12.05
N ASP A 85 -4.78 10.72 12.88
CA ASP A 85 -5.43 9.99 13.99
C ASP A 85 -6.69 9.21 13.57
N TYR A 86 -6.70 8.70 12.34
CA TYR A 86 -7.79 7.89 11.82
C TYR A 86 -7.67 6.41 12.20
N ILE A 87 -6.42 5.95 12.37
CA ILE A 87 -6.13 4.55 12.67
C ILE A 87 -5.18 4.40 13.86
N HIS A 88 -5.45 3.44 14.72
CA HIS A 88 -4.58 3.17 15.87
C HIS A 88 -3.22 2.60 15.42
N LEU A 89 -2.13 3.04 16.07
CA LEU A 89 -0.77 2.66 15.71
C LEU A 89 -0.54 1.14 15.71
N SER A 90 -1.22 0.40 16.58
CA SER A 90 -1.16 -1.07 16.61
C SER A 90 -1.56 -1.71 15.27
N ILE A 91 -2.52 -1.15 14.54
CA ILE A 91 -2.93 -1.64 13.21
C ILE A 91 -1.75 -1.51 12.24
N VAL A 92 -1.09 -0.34 12.24
CA VAL A 92 0.07 -0.07 11.40
C VAL A 92 1.20 -1.06 11.69
N ILE A 93 1.50 -1.28 12.97
CA ILE A 93 2.53 -2.23 13.41
C ILE A 93 2.21 -3.65 12.93
N ILE A 94 0.97 -4.12 13.11
CA ILE A 94 0.54 -5.46 12.66
C ILE A 94 0.75 -5.62 11.15
N ILE A 95 0.34 -4.61 10.36
CA ILE A 95 0.44 -4.67 8.91
C ILE A 95 1.91 -4.71 8.45
N ILE A 96 2.74 -3.82 9.00
CA ILE A 96 4.18 -3.73 8.69
C ILE A 96 4.90 -5.03 9.08
N PHE A 97 4.68 -5.49 10.31
CA PHE A 97 5.34 -6.69 10.82
C PHE A 97 5.07 -7.90 9.92
N ARG A 98 3.81 -8.09 9.52
CA ARG A 98 3.43 -9.14 8.58
C ARG A 98 4.07 -8.93 7.20
N GLU A 99 4.13 -7.71 6.67
CA GLU A 99 4.79 -7.46 5.37
C GLU A 99 6.27 -7.83 5.38
N ILE A 100 6.98 -7.51 6.46
CA ILE A 100 8.39 -7.85 6.63
C ILE A 100 8.55 -9.38 6.71
N ILE A 101 7.79 -10.06 7.58
CA ILE A 101 7.88 -11.52 7.76
C ILE A 101 7.64 -12.25 6.44
N ILE A 102 6.56 -11.91 5.72
CA ILE A 102 6.23 -12.60 4.46
C ILE A 102 7.26 -12.30 3.37
N THR A 103 7.84 -11.10 3.36
CA THR A 103 8.92 -10.75 2.43
C THR A 103 10.17 -11.59 2.70
N ILE A 104 10.59 -11.68 3.98
CA ILE A 104 11.76 -12.47 4.39
C ILE A 104 11.53 -13.95 4.07
N LEU A 105 10.37 -14.49 4.43
CA LEU A 105 10.03 -15.89 4.15
C LEU A 105 10.09 -16.17 2.65
N ARG A 106 9.40 -15.39 1.81
CA ARG A 106 9.47 -15.59 0.35
C ARG A 106 10.90 -15.50 -0.18
N GLY A 107 11.72 -14.59 0.34
CA GLY A 107 13.14 -14.49 0.00
C GLY A 107 13.94 -15.75 0.39
N TYR A 108 13.69 -16.30 1.58
CA TYR A 108 14.32 -17.54 2.05
C TYR A 108 13.96 -18.75 1.16
N TYR A 109 12.67 -18.92 0.81
CA TYR A 109 12.24 -20.04 -0.02
C TYR A 109 12.65 -19.90 -1.49
N ALA A 110 12.72 -18.67 -2.00
CA ALA A 110 13.25 -18.42 -3.34
C ALA A 110 14.69 -18.90 -3.49
N ARG A 111 15.54 -18.77 -2.45
CA ARG A 111 16.91 -19.32 -2.45
C ARG A 111 16.95 -20.85 -2.48
N LYS A 112 15.89 -21.53 -2.06
CA LYS A 112 15.74 -22.99 -2.12
C LYS A 112 15.00 -23.47 -3.37
N ASN A 113 14.78 -22.61 -4.37
CA ASN A 113 13.99 -22.89 -5.57
C ASN A 113 12.53 -23.31 -5.28
N ILE A 114 12.00 -22.96 -4.10
CA ILE A 114 10.60 -23.21 -3.73
C ILE A 114 9.80 -21.93 -3.98
N PHE A 115 8.96 -21.94 -5.00
CA PHE A 115 8.11 -20.80 -5.34
C PHE A 115 6.80 -20.85 -4.56
N ILE A 116 6.64 -19.93 -3.60
CA ILE A 116 5.38 -19.80 -2.86
C ILE A 116 4.42 -18.91 -3.65
N ALA A 117 3.33 -19.52 -4.14
CA ALA A 117 2.31 -18.80 -4.88
C ALA A 117 1.63 -17.70 -4.04
N ALA A 118 1.14 -16.66 -4.72
CA ALA A 118 0.34 -15.61 -4.09
C ALA A 118 -1.05 -16.15 -3.72
N ASN A 119 -1.42 -16.06 -2.44
CA ASN A 119 -2.76 -16.47 -2.00
C ASN A 119 -3.81 -15.36 -2.24
N ILE A 120 -5.07 -15.78 -2.36
CA ILE A 120 -6.22 -14.86 -2.54
C ILE A 120 -6.30 -13.86 -1.39
N TRP A 121 -6.07 -14.33 -0.15
CA TRP A 121 -6.02 -13.50 1.05
C TRP A 121 -5.01 -12.36 0.96
N GLY A 122 -3.86 -12.60 0.32
CA GLY A 122 -2.82 -11.60 0.10
C GLY A 122 -3.27 -10.51 -0.86
N LYS A 123 -4.00 -10.89 -1.93
CA LYS A 123 -4.58 -9.93 -2.89
C LYS A 123 -5.70 -9.10 -2.24
N LEU A 124 -6.61 -9.76 -1.52
CA LEU A 124 -7.71 -9.10 -0.81
C LEU A 124 -7.18 -8.06 0.18
N LYS A 125 -6.17 -8.42 1.00
CA LYS A 125 -5.51 -7.47 1.89
C LYS A 125 -5.10 -6.20 1.13
N THR A 126 -4.33 -6.35 0.05
CA THR A 126 -3.79 -5.20 -0.69
C THR A 126 -4.89 -4.32 -1.26
N ILE A 127 -5.96 -4.92 -1.79
CA ILE A 127 -7.12 -4.19 -2.31
C ILE A 127 -7.79 -3.38 -1.20
N PHE A 128 -8.11 -4.01 -0.07
CA PHE A 128 -8.76 -3.32 1.06
C PHE A 128 -7.87 -2.23 1.64
N GLN A 129 -6.56 -2.47 1.74
CA GLN A 129 -5.63 -1.49 2.28
C GLN A 129 -5.49 -0.26 1.37
N LEU A 130 -5.31 -0.46 0.06
CA LEU A 130 -5.21 0.65 -0.89
C LEU A 130 -6.50 1.46 -0.96
N THR A 131 -7.65 0.78 -1.04
CA THR A 131 -8.97 1.44 -1.06
C THR A 131 -9.23 2.23 0.22
N GLY A 132 -8.92 1.66 1.39
CA GLY A 132 -9.04 2.36 2.67
C GLY A 132 -8.14 3.60 2.77
N ILE A 133 -6.89 3.51 2.31
CA ILE A 133 -5.96 4.64 2.30
C ILE A 133 -6.48 5.75 1.38
N ILE A 134 -6.87 5.42 0.14
CA ILE A 134 -7.41 6.39 -0.81
C ILE A 134 -8.65 7.08 -0.24
N PHE A 135 -9.56 6.31 0.36
CA PHE A 135 -10.76 6.86 1.00
C PHE A 135 -10.40 7.86 2.11
N CYS A 136 -9.45 7.51 2.99
CA CYS A 136 -9.02 8.41 4.07
C CYS A 136 -8.42 9.72 3.53
N LEU A 137 -7.54 9.62 2.53
CA LEU A 137 -6.90 10.79 1.93
C LEU A 137 -7.93 11.71 1.23
N LEU A 138 -8.89 11.13 0.52
CA LEU A 138 -10.02 11.86 -0.08
C LEU A 138 -10.91 12.50 0.98
N PHE A 139 -11.21 11.78 2.07
CA PHE A 139 -12.01 12.31 3.17
C PHE A 139 -11.32 13.49 3.86
N THR A 140 -10.02 13.40 4.15
CA THR A 140 -9.23 14.53 4.66
C THR A 140 -9.25 15.71 3.70
N THR A 141 -9.12 15.44 2.40
CA THR A 141 -9.20 16.48 1.38
C THR A 141 -10.58 17.16 1.38
N ALA A 142 -11.66 16.38 1.43
CA ALA A 142 -13.02 16.89 1.46
C ALA A 142 -13.30 17.75 2.69
N LYS A 143 -12.78 17.37 3.88
CA LYS A 143 -12.92 18.15 5.12
C LYS A 143 -12.37 19.57 5.03
N ASN A 144 -11.41 19.83 4.13
CA ASN A 144 -10.86 21.18 3.93
C ASN A 144 -11.80 22.11 3.15
N TYR A 145 -12.75 21.55 2.40
CA TYR A 145 -13.70 22.31 1.57
C TYR A 145 -15.13 22.25 2.08
N ILE A 146 -15.50 21.15 2.75
CA ILE A 146 -16.84 20.86 3.24
C ILE A 146 -16.75 20.63 4.74
N SER A 147 -17.48 21.44 5.52
CA SER A 147 -17.62 21.22 6.95
C SER A 147 -18.62 20.09 7.22
N PHE A 148 -18.18 19.03 7.87
CA PHE A 148 -19.03 17.94 8.30
C PHE A 148 -19.54 18.19 9.73
N PRO A 149 -20.83 17.94 10.03
CA PRO A 149 -21.31 17.91 11.40
C PRO A 149 -20.50 16.92 12.24
N ARG A 150 -20.17 17.31 13.49
CA ARG A 150 -19.30 16.53 14.38
C ARG A 150 -19.74 15.08 14.56
N ASN A 151 -21.05 14.84 14.62
CA ASN A 151 -21.61 13.49 14.76
C ASN A 151 -21.30 12.61 13.54
N ILE A 152 -21.43 13.17 12.34
CA ILE A 152 -21.14 12.47 11.08
C ILE A 152 -19.64 12.20 10.97
N GLU A 153 -18.80 13.18 11.31
CA GLU A 153 -17.35 13.02 11.33
C GLU A 153 -16.92 11.88 12.27
N ASN A 154 -17.46 11.84 13.49
CA ASN A 154 -17.15 10.79 14.46
C ASN A 154 -17.57 9.40 13.97
N SER A 155 -18.76 9.28 13.36
CA SER A 155 -19.24 8.01 12.78
C SER A 155 -18.36 7.54 11.62
N ILE A 156 -17.87 8.45 10.78
CA ILE A 156 -16.95 8.14 9.69
C ILE A 156 -15.61 7.68 10.26
N ASN A 157 -15.03 8.40 11.23
CA ASN A 157 -13.77 8.04 11.87
C ASN A 157 -13.85 6.65 12.54
N PHE A 158 -14.94 6.37 13.25
CA PHE A 158 -15.18 5.05 13.84
C PHE A 158 -15.25 3.94 12.78
N SER A 159 -15.91 4.22 11.66
CA SER A 159 -16.04 3.29 10.53
C SER A 159 -14.69 3.04 9.84
N ILE A 160 -13.85 4.07 9.68
CA ILE A 160 -12.48 3.95 9.19
C ILE A 160 -11.66 3.04 10.12
N GLN A 161 -11.69 3.32 11.41
CA GLN A 161 -10.99 2.53 12.43
C GLN A 161 -11.42 1.05 12.40
N ALA A 162 -12.73 0.78 12.36
CA ALA A 162 -13.28 -0.58 12.28
C ALA A 162 -12.86 -1.29 10.99
N PHE A 163 -12.91 -0.60 9.85
CA PHE A 163 -12.47 -1.12 8.57
C PHE A 163 -11.00 -1.54 8.60
N PHE A 164 -10.11 -0.70 9.15
CA PHE A 164 -8.69 -1.01 9.21
C PHE A 164 -8.36 -2.16 10.20
N TRP A 165 -9.16 -2.36 11.25
CA TRP A 165 -9.08 -3.58 12.06
C TRP A 165 -9.44 -4.84 11.26
N ILE A 166 -10.46 -4.79 10.41
CA ILE A 166 -10.80 -5.89 9.49
C ILE A 166 -9.62 -6.15 8.54
N VAL A 167 -9.00 -5.09 7.98
CA VAL A 167 -7.80 -5.21 7.15
C VAL A 167 -6.64 -5.86 7.91
N ALA A 168 -6.42 -5.51 9.18
CA ALA A 168 -5.41 -6.14 10.02
C ALA A 168 -5.69 -7.63 10.25
N ILE A 169 -6.95 -8.02 10.49
CA ILE A 169 -7.35 -9.43 10.63
C ILE A 169 -7.09 -10.19 9.33
N ILE A 170 -7.52 -9.66 8.18
CA ILE A 170 -7.24 -10.25 6.85
C ILE A 170 -5.72 -10.36 6.62
N THR A 171 -4.96 -9.37 7.09
CA THR A 171 -3.49 -9.36 7.00
C THR A 171 -2.87 -10.54 7.77
N ILE A 172 -3.34 -10.78 8.99
CA ILE A 172 -2.91 -11.89 9.84
C ILE A 172 -3.33 -13.23 9.23
N LEU A 173 -4.60 -13.40 8.84
CA LEU A 173 -5.10 -14.64 8.22
C LEU A 173 -4.32 -14.98 6.95
N SER A 174 -4.08 -13.97 6.11
CA SER A 174 -3.24 -14.11 4.93
C SER A 174 -1.83 -14.58 5.29
N GLY A 175 -1.25 -14.06 6.37
CA GLY A 175 0.07 -14.47 6.87
C GLY A 175 0.11 -15.90 7.41
N LEU A 176 -0.89 -16.30 8.21
CA LEU A 176 -1.02 -17.67 8.71
C LEU A 176 -1.14 -18.69 7.58
N ASN A 177 -1.87 -18.35 6.52
CA ASN A 177 -1.98 -19.21 5.35
C ASN A 177 -0.62 -19.45 4.64
N TYR A 178 0.36 -18.53 4.74
CA TYR A 178 1.72 -18.78 4.23
C TYR A 178 2.48 -19.86 5.00
N PHE A 179 2.10 -20.12 6.25
CA PHE A 179 2.68 -21.18 7.07
C PHE A 179 1.94 -22.51 6.87
N ILE A 180 0.61 -22.49 6.77
CA ILE A 180 -0.23 -23.69 6.66
C ILE A 180 -0.09 -24.36 5.29
N THR A 181 -0.05 -23.61 4.19
CA THR A 181 0.05 -24.18 2.83
C THR A 181 1.39 -24.87 2.56
N LYS A 182 2.33 -24.89 3.51
CA LYS A 182 3.61 -25.62 3.42
C LYS A 182 3.59 -27.06 3.89
N GLN A 183 2.46 -27.57 4.38
CA GLN A 183 2.36 -28.98 4.82
C GLN A 183 1.81 -29.92 3.73
N LYS A 184 1.76 -29.50 2.47
CA LYS A 184 1.44 -30.34 1.31
C LYS A 184 2.47 -30.10 0.22
#